data_AF-A0A8J3PJX8-F1
#
_entry.id   AF-A0A8J3PJX8-F1
#
_cell.length_a   1.000
_cell.length_b   1.000
_cell.length_c   1.000
_cell.angle_alpha   90.00
_cell.angle_beta   90.00
_cell.angle_gamma   90.00
#
_symmetry.space_group_name_H-M   'P 1'
#
loop_
_entity.id
_entity.type
_entity.pdbx_description
1 polymer ?
#
loop_
_entity_poly.entity_id
_entity_poly.type
_entity_poly.pdbx_seq_one_letter_code
_entity_poly.pdbx_strand_id
1 'polypeptide(L)'
;MPKTGRQPESAQPGELLSQLADEGETGTLYVDGVPGGTVHLIDGRVSYVESPAAPGVGTLFTASGRLAERTWRAAVEAGGADHRVGPLLVEQGHLMQSELELCVLAAIYDAAFFVLTPDAVPVRFAPGELHWLGRVVEVEVAALERETSRRRRVLDEILPELSVDHAPVTPVRRPPVQRVVLTAAQWELVVHADGRRTAADLSHLLGRPGYATLQELRRLSAAGLLRDTMEPDPPSSGGESSGEPSAVDIRSAEPPPAGGDKSSISTTAAIRRQGGPRRPRHAAPQPGSPDGAGSLPATPDDAFLDRVRAALKALR
;
A
#
# COMPACT_ATOMS: atom_id res chain seq x y z
N MET A 1 4.29 -6.17 -42.26
CA MET A 1 4.74 -4.82 -41.86
C MET A 1 3.98 -4.46 -40.59
N PRO A 2 4.63 -4.10 -39.48
CA PRO A 2 3.92 -3.59 -38.30
C PRO A 2 3.24 -2.27 -38.68
N LYS A 3 2.01 -2.05 -38.23
CA LYS A 3 1.34 -0.76 -38.41
C LYS A 3 2.06 0.31 -37.58
N THR A 4 2.21 1.50 -38.15
CA THR A 4 2.79 2.65 -37.46
C THR A 4 2.00 2.94 -36.18
N GLY A 5 2.67 2.88 -35.02
CA GLY A 5 2.08 3.38 -33.78
C GLY A 5 1.77 4.88 -33.93
N ARG A 6 0.57 5.30 -33.55
CA ARG A 6 0.19 6.72 -33.48
C ARG A 6 1.20 7.42 -32.57
N GLN A 7 1.76 8.55 -33.00
CA GLN A 7 2.71 9.29 -32.15
C GLN A 7 2.00 9.73 -30.86
N PRO A 8 2.73 9.85 -29.73
CA PRO A 8 2.14 10.30 -28.48
C PRO A 8 1.58 11.72 -28.66
N GLU A 9 0.26 11.81 -28.55
CA GLU A 9 -0.51 13.04 -28.63
C GLU A 9 -0.75 13.52 -27.19
N SER A 10 -0.65 14.83 -26.91
CA SER A 10 -0.91 15.33 -25.55
C SER A 10 -2.39 15.64 -25.40
N ALA A 11 -3.10 14.84 -24.60
CA ALA A 11 -4.55 14.94 -24.43
C ALA A 11 -4.95 14.57 -22.99
N GLN A 12 -6.17 14.96 -22.58
CA GLN A 12 -6.73 14.49 -21.31
C GLN A 12 -7.09 13.00 -21.45
N PRO A 13 -6.63 12.11 -20.54
CA PRO A 13 -6.91 10.68 -20.65
C PRO A 13 -8.39 10.31 -20.68
N GLY A 14 -9.23 11.05 -19.96
CA GLY A 14 -10.69 10.86 -19.96
C GLY A 14 -11.33 11.18 -21.31
N GLU A 15 -11.02 12.34 -21.90
CA GLU A 15 -11.60 12.78 -23.18
C GLU A 15 -11.29 11.78 -24.32
N LEU A 16 -10.03 11.31 -24.42
CA LEU A 16 -9.66 10.31 -25.41
C LEU A 16 -10.25 8.93 -25.11
N LEU A 17 -10.33 8.54 -23.83
CA LEU A 17 -10.95 7.26 -23.44
C LEU A 17 -12.45 7.22 -23.76
N SER A 18 -13.16 8.34 -23.57
CA SER A 18 -14.57 8.49 -23.97
C SER A 18 -14.74 8.48 -25.49
N GLN A 19 -13.85 9.13 -26.26
CA GLN A 19 -13.87 9.00 -27.73
C GLN A 19 -13.68 7.53 -28.17
N LEU A 20 -12.71 6.81 -27.62
CA LEU A 20 -12.46 5.41 -27.94
C LEU A 20 -13.65 4.50 -27.57
N ALA A 21 -14.39 4.85 -26.51
CA ALA A 21 -15.62 4.13 -26.14
C ALA A 21 -16.78 4.38 -27.12
N ASP A 22 -17.00 5.63 -27.53
CA ASP A 22 -18.03 5.99 -28.53
C ASP A 22 -17.70 5.43 -29.92
N GLU A 23 -16.42 5.30 -30.27
CA GLU A 23 -15.94 4.63 -31.49
C GLU A 23 -16.02 3.09 -31.41
N GLY A 24 -16.31 2.52 -30.23
CA GLY A 24 -16.40 1.07 -30.01
C GLY A 24 -15.05 0.33 -30.06
N GLU A 25 -13.94 1.06 -29.87
CA GLU A 25 -12.59 0.55 -30.09
C GLU A 25 -12.18 -0.57 -29.12
N THR A 26 -11.24 -1.39 -29.56
CA THR A 26 -10.69 -2.52 -28.79
C THR A 26 -9.17 -2.44 -28.83
N GLY A 27 -8.53 -2.42 -27.67
CA GLY A 27 -7.08 -2.23 -27.56
C GLY A 27 -6.66 -1.59 -26.23
N THR A 28 -5.38 -1.18 -26.15
CA THR A 28 -4.82 -0.60 -24.93
C THR A 28 -4.49 0.88 -25.12
N LEU A 29 -5.07 1.74 -24.27
CA LEU A 29 -4.67 3.13 -24.11
C LEU A 29 -3.55 3.21 -23.07
N TYR A 30 -2.39 3.70 -23.48
CA TYR A 30 -1.26 4.02 -22.60
C TYR A 30 -1.31 5.50 -22.23
N VAL A 31 -1.05 5.78 -20.95
CA VAL A 31 -1.04 7.12 -20.37
C VAL A 31 0.29 7.34 -19.67
N ASP A 32 1.13 8.21 -20.25
CA ASP A 32 2.44 8.56 -19.68
C ASP A 32 2.28 9.56 -18.50
N GLY A 33 3.35 9.73 -17.72
CA GLY A 33 3.41 10.62 -16.57
C GLY A 33 3.76 9.87 -15.28
N VAL A 34 3.48 10.51 -14.14
CA VAL A 34 3.67 9.91 -12.81
C VAL A 34 2.35 10.08 -12.03
N PRO A 35 1.65 8.99 -11.63
CA PRO A 35 2.04 7.59 -11.79
C PRO A 35 1.85 7.02 -13.21
N GLY A 36 1.01 7.62 -14.05
CA GLY A 36 0.63 7.07 -15.36
C GLY A 36 -0.10 5.73 -15.27
N GLY A 37 -0.24 5.03 -16.40
CA GLY A 37 -0.82 3.67 -16.43
C GLY A 37 -1.36 3.23 -17.80
N THR A 38 -2.20 2.19 -17.79
CA THR A 38 -2.88 1.65 -18.98
C THR A 38 -4.37 1.41 -18.73
N VAL A 39 -5.18 1.59 -19.78
CA VAL A 39 -6.60 1.25 -19.82
C VAL A 39 -6.85 0.30 -20.99
N HIS A 40 -7.47 -0.85 -20.73
CA HIS A 40 -7.68 -1.90 -21.73
C HIS A 40 -9.16 -1.98 -22.13
N LEU A 41 -9.47 -1.71 -23.40
CA LEU A 41 -10.83 -1.69 -23.95
C LEU A 41 -11.15 -2.95 -24.76
N ILE A 42 -12.41 -3.40 -24.64
CA ILE A 42 -13.06 -4.41 -25.47
C ILE A 42 -14.43 -3.86 -25.85
N ASP A 43 -14.75 -3.80 -27.15
CA ASP A 43 -16.04 -3.30 -27.67
C ASP A 43 -16.44 -1.92 -27.07
N GLY A 44 -15.47 -1.01 -26.89
CA GLY A 44 -15.68 0.31 -26.25
C GLY A 44 -15.84 0.30 -24.72
N ARG A 45 -15.77 -0.86 -24.06
CA ARG A 45 -15.90 -1.01 -22.59
C ARG A 45 -14.55 -1.30 -21.94
N VAL A 46 -14.33 -0.77 -20.74
CA VAL A 46 -13.07 -0.98 -20.00
C VAL A 46 -13.10 -2.36 -19.34
N SER A 47 -12.17 -3.21 -19.77
CA SER A 47 -11.98 -4.59 -19.31
C SER A 47 -10.93 -4.73 -18.20
N TYR A 48 -9.92 -3.86 -18.17
CA TYR A 48 -8.93 -3.77 -17.11
C TYR A 48 -8.22 -2.39 -17.08
N VAL A 49 -7.60 -2.04 -15.95
CA VAL A 49 -6.80 -0.82 -15.77
C VAL A 49 -5.60 -1.12 -14.86
N GLU A 50 -4.41 -0.61 -15.21
CA GLU A 50 -3.20 -0.70 -14.38
C GLU A 50 -2.60 0.69 -14.12
N SER A 51 -2.05 0.90 -12.92
CA SER A 51 -1.25 2.09 -12.59
C SER A 51 -0.23 1.72 -11.51
N PRO A 52 1.02 2.24 -11.56
CA PRO A 52 2.00 2.04 -10.49
C PRO A 52 1.52 2.44 -9.09
N ALA A 53 0.54 3.35 -8.97
CA ALA A 53 -0.03 3.79 -7.70
C ALA A 53 -1.11 2.83 -7.11
N ALA A 54 -1.60 1.86 -7.89
CA ALA A 54 -2.69 0.97 -7.52
C ALA A 54 -2.26 -0.52 -7.62
N PRO A 55 -2.32 -1.30 -6.54
CA PRO A 55 -2.01 -2.72 -6.60
C PRO A 55 -3.01 -3.50 -7.46
N GLY A 56 -2.52 -4.13 -8.53
CA GLY A 56 -3.32 -5.01 -9.38
C GLY A 56 -3.78 -6.28 -8.65
N VAL A 57 -4.73 -7.01 -9.23
CA VAL A 57 -5.40 -8.15 -8.57
C VAL A 57 -4.44 -9.23 -8.05
N GLY A 58 -3.31 -9.46 -8.73
CA GLY A 58 -2.27 -10.37 -8.27
C GLY A 58 -1.70 -10.00 -6.91
N THR A 59 -1.37 -8.73 -6.70
CA THR A 59 -0.90 -8.20 -5.40
C THR A 59 -2.02 -8.29 -4.36
N LEU A 60 -3.25 -7.91 -4.70
CA LEU A 60 -4.39 -7.94 -3.77
C LEU A 60 -4.70 -9.38 -3.29
N PHE A 61 -4.68 -10.37 -4.17
CA PHE A 61 -4.91 -11.78 -3.81
C PHE A 61 -3.74 -12.43 -3.08
N THR A 62 -2.49 -12.03 -3.36
CA THR A 62 -1.31 -12.64 -2.72
C THR A 62 -0.97 -12.02 -1.38
N ALA A 63 -1.04 -10.70 -1.24
CA ALA A 63 -0.79 -10.00 0.02
C ALA A 63 -1.90 -10.25 1.07
N SER A 64 -3.14 -10.51 0.63
CA SER A 64 -4.22 -10.99 1.52
C SER A 64 -4.08 -12.46 1.93
N GLY A 65 -3.15 -13.21 1.32
CA GLY A 65 -2.99 -14.65 1.53
C GLY A 65 -4.06 -15.52 0.87
N ARG A 66 -5.05 -14.94 0.18
CA ARG A 66 -6.15 -15.67 -0.48
C ARG A 66 -5.65 -16.56 -1.63
N LEU A 67 -4.61 -16.15 -2.34
CA LEU A 67 -3.95 -16.94 -3.37
C LEU A 67 -2.45 -17.03 -3.10
N ALA A 68 -1.88 -18.23 -3.18
CA ALA A 68 -0.44 -18.39 -3.01
C ALA A 68 0.32 -17.77 -4.21
N GLU A 69 1.38 -17.01 -3.94
CA GLU A 69 2.18 -16.32 -4.98
C GLU A 69 2.67 -17.26 -6.08
N ARG A 70 3.07 -18.49 -5.71
CA ARG A 70 3.46 -19.55 -6.66
C ARG A 70 2.34 -19.95 -7.63
N THR A 71 1.09 -19.95 -7.15
CA THR A 71 -0.09 -20.31 -7.94
C THR A 71 -0.47 -19.18 -8.89
N TRP A 72 -0.41 -17.94 -8.40
CA TRP A 72 -0.55 -16.75 -9.23
C TRP A 72 0.49 -16.74 -10.38
N ARG A 73 1.77 -16.94 -10.05
CA ARG A 73 2.86 -16.95 -11.04
C ARG A 73 2.70 -18.06 -12.08
N ALA A 74 2.33 -19.27 -11.65
CA ALA A 74 2.08 -20.39 -12.57
C ALA A 74 0.88 -20.14 -13.49
N ALA A 75 -0.18 -19.49 -13.01
CA ALA A 75 -1.31 -19.10 -13.85
C ALA A 75 -0.94 -18.02 -14.88
N VAL A 76 -0.10 -17.05 -14.49
CA VAL A 76 0.45 -16.04 -15.41
C VAL A 76 1.33 -16.68 -16.49
N GLU A 77 2.21 -17.60 -16.10
CA GLU A 77 3.08 -18.35 -17.03
C GLU A 77 2.27 -19.23 -18.00
N ALA A 78 1.23 -19.90 -17.53
CA ALA A 78 0.39 -20.79 -18.34
C ALA A 78 -0.70 -20.09 -19.17
N GLY A 79 -1.05 -18.84 -18.84
CA GLY A 79 -2.25 -18.17 -19.39
C GLY A 79 -2.04 -16.76 -19.93
N GLY A 80 -0.88 -16.13 -19.69
CA GLY A 80 -0.68 -14.72 -20.03
C GLY A 80 -0.64 -14.44 -21.53
N ALA A 81 -0.05 -15.34 -22.31
CA ALA A 81 0.07 -15.20 -23.77
C ALA A 81 -1.27 -15.40 -24.51
N ASP A 82 -2.20 -16.16 -23.93
CA ASP A 82 -3.53 -16.43 -24.48
C ASP A 82 -4.63 -15.50 -23.94
N HIS A 83 -4.28 -14.54 -23.07
CA HIS A 83 -5.22 -13.67 -22.34
C HIS A 83 -6.24 -14.47 -21.49
N ARG A 84 -5.77 -15.47 -20.73
CA ARG A 84 -6.62 -16.42 -19.98
C ARG A 84 -6.28 -16.62 -18.50
N VAL A 85 -5.41 -15.81 -17.90
CA VAL A 85 -4.97 -16.02 -16.49
C VAL A 85 -6.14 -16.02 -15.50
N GLY A 86 -7.11 -15.11 -15.66
CA GLY A 86 -8.32 -15.04 -14.83
C GLY A 86 -9.19 -16.29 -14.97
N PRO A 87 -9.69 -16.61 -16.18
CA PRO A 87 -10.45 -17.85 -16.45
C PRO A 87 -9.74 -19.12 -15.96
N LEU A 88 -8.43 -19.27 -16.18
CA LEU A 88 -7.69 -20.45 -15.74
C LEU A 88 -7.66 -20.60 -14.21
N LEU A 89 -7.55 -19.50 -13.44
CA LEU A 89 -7.62 -19.55 -11.97
C LEU A 89 -9.00 -20.00 -11.46
N VAL A 90 -10.07 -19.77 -12.22
CA VAL A 90 -11.43 -20.22 -11.89
C VAL A 90 -11.65 -21.67 -12.35
N GLU A 91 -11.24 -22.02 -13.57
CA GLU A 91 -11.30 -23.38 -14.12
C GLU A 91 -10.49 -24.39 -13.30
N GLN A 92 -9.36 -23.97 -12.72
CA GLN A 92 -8.52 -24.78 -11.82
C GLN A 92 -9.00 -24.76 -10.36
N GLY A 93 -10.10 -24.05 -10.05
CA GLY A 93 -10.69 -23.98 -8.72
C GLY A 93 -9.85 -23.22 -7.68
N HIS A 94 -8.91 -22.37 -8.11
CA HIS A 94 -8.07 -21.57 -7.22
C HIS A 94 -8.79 -20.31 -6.70
N LEU A 95 -9.63 -19.70 -7.55
CA LEU A 95 -10.52 -18.58 -7.22
C LEU A 95 -11.97 -18.92 -7.57
N MET A 96 -12.93 -18.27 -6.91
CA MET A 96 -14.31 -18.26 -7.39
C MET A 96 -14.50 -17.17 -8.45
N GLN A 97 -15.40 -17.40 -9.42
CA GLN A 97 -15.73 -16.41 -10.47
C GLN A 97 -16.11 -15.04 -9.88
N SER A 98 -17.05 -15.01 -8.93
CA SER A 98 -17.51 -13.79 -8.27
C SER A 98 -16.45 -13.09 -7.42
N GLU A 99 -15.47 -13.84 -6.91
CA GLU A 99 -14.34 -13.30 -6.15
C GLU A 99 -13.31 -12.64 -7.07
N LEU A 100 -13.02 -13.26 -8.21
CA LEU A 100 -12.21 -12.67 -9.28
C LEU A 100 -12.89 -11.41 -9.85
N GLU A 101 -14.18 -11.47 -10.18
CA GLU A 101 -14.97 -10.32 -10.66
C GLU A 101 -14.94 -9.14 -9.69
N LEU A 102 -15.19 -9.37 -8.39
CA LEU A 102 -15.17 -8.32 -7.38
C LEU A 102 -13.78 -7.71 -7.18
N CYS A 103 -12.71 -8.53 -7.25
CA CYS A 103 -11.33 -8.04 -7.14
C CYS A 103 -10.92 -7.23 -8.37
N VAL A 104 -11.25 -7.69 -9.58
CA VAL A 104 -10.98 -6.97 -10.83
C VAL A 104 -11.76 -5.65 -10.87
N LEU A 105 -13.05 -5.65 -10.53
CA LEU A 105 -13.85 -4.44 -10.49
C LEU A 105 -13.28 -3.41 -9.50
N ALA A 106 -12.84 -3.86 -8.33
CA ALA A 106 -12.18 -3.00 -7.35
C ALA A 106 -10.85 -2.43 -7.88
N ALA A 107 -10.00 -3.26 -8.51
CA ALA A 107 -8.72 -2.84 -9.09
C ALA A 107 -8.91 -1.85 -10.26
N ILE A 108 -9.91 -2.06 -11.12
CA ILE A 108 -10.27 -1.15 -12.21
C ILE A 108 -10.59 0.25 -11.67
N TYR A 109 -11.52 0.35 -10.71
CA TYR A 109 -11.88 1.66 -10.14
C TYR A 109 -10.72 2.29 -9.34
N ASP A 110 -9.85 1.47 -8.74
CA ASP A 110 -8.68 1.94 -7.99
C ASP A 110 -7.60 2.53 -8.89
N ALA A 111 -7.20 1.81 -9.94
CA ALA A 111 -6.22 2.31 -10.91
C ALA A 111 -6.79 3.44 -11.78
N ALA A 112 -8.05 3.39 -12.20
CA ALA A 112 -8.68 4.42 -13.03
C ALA A 112 -8.69 5.81 -12.35
N PHE A 113 -8.78 5.87 -11.01
CA PHE A 113 -8.63 7.13 -10.29
C PHE A 113 -7.27 7.80 -10.55
N PHE A 114 -6.18 7.03 -10.60
CA PHE A 114 -4.83 7.54 -10.84
C PHE A 114 -4.54 7.79 -12.33
N VAL A 115 -5.09 6.97 -13.23
CA VAL A 115 -4.87 7.10 -14.69
C VAL A 115 -5.71 8.22 -15.31
N LEU A 116 -6.91 8.48 -14.78
CA LEU A 116 -7.84 9.50 -15.30
C LEU A 116 -7.87 10.79 -14.46
N THR A 117 -6.95 10.95 -13.51
CA THR A 117 -6.72 12.20 -12.74
C THR A 117 -5.95 13.27 -13.52
N PRO A 118 -4.87 12.96 -14.28
CA PRO A 118 -4.04 13.99 -14.89
C PRO A 118 -4.76 14.81 -15.96
N ASP A 119 -4.31 16.07 -16.12
CA ASP A 119 -4.67 16.93 -17.25
C ASP A 119 -4.04 16.41 -18.57
N ALA A 120 -3.74 17.30 -19.53
CA ALA A 120 -3.10 16.92 -20.79
C ALA A 120 -1.71 16.27 -20.57
N VAL A 121 -1.64 14.97 -20.83
CA VAL A 121 -0.42 14.15 -20.77
C VAL A 121 -0.22 13.39 -22.09
N PRO A 122 1.00 12.92 -22.40
CA PRO A 122 1.22 12.12 -23.59
C PRO A 122 0.44 10.79 -23.50
N VAL A 123 -0.36 10.50 -24.52
CA VAL A 123 -1.18 9.29 -24.61
C VAL A 123 -0.99 8.58 -25.94
N ARG A 124 -1.09 7.24 -25.91
CA ARG A 124 -0.94 6.38 -27.10
C ARG A 124 -1.91 5.21 -27.05
N PHE A 125 -2.78 5.10 -28.06
CA PHE A 125 -3.63 3.92 -28.24
C PHE A 125 -2.93 2.83 -29.07
N ALA A 126 -3.14 1.56 -28.71
CA ALA A 126 -2.67 0.36 -29.38
C ALA A 126 -3.85 -0.56 -29.73
N PRO A 127 -4.42 -0.46 -30.95
CA PRO A 127 -5.56 -1.26 -31.37
C PRO A 127 -5.27 -2.77 -31.34
N GLY A 128 -6.21 -3.54 -30.81
CA GLY A 128 -6.14 -5.00 -30.68
C GLY A 128 -5.28 -5.53 -29.54
N GLU A 129 -4.57 -4.68 -28.78
CA GLU A 129 -3.78 -5.11 -27.63
C GLU A 129 -4.68 -5.30 -26.39
N LEU A 130 -4.79 -6.55 -25.92
CA LEU A 130 -5.65 -6.94 -24.78
C LEU A 130 -4.83 -7.17 -23.50
N HIS A 131 -5.46 -7.04 -22.33
CA HIS A 131 -4.81 -7.37 -21.06
C HIS A 131 -4.61 -8.88 -20.89
N TRP A 132 -3.51 -9.29 -20.27
CA TRP A 132 -3.12 -10.71 -20.10
C TRP A 132 -4.06 -11.49 -19.15
N LEU A 133 -4.83 -10.80 -18.30
CA LEU A 133 -5.78 -11.45 -17.38
C LEU A 133 -6.98 -12.08 -18.13
N GLY A 134 -7.36 -11.51 -19.27
CA GLY A 134 -8.56 -11.87 -20.02
C GLY A 134 -9.81 -11.09 -19.64
N ARG A 135 -10.91 -11.33 -20.38
CA ARG A 135 -12.22 -10.71 -20.16
C ARG A 135 -12.87 -11.28 -18.89
N VAL A 136 -12.88 -10.51 -17.80
CA VAL A 136 -13.49 -10.89 -16.51
C VAL A 136 -14.76 -10.08 -16.22
N VAL A 137 -14.64 -8.75 -16.23
CA VAL A 137 -15.76 -7.80 -16.07
C VAL A 137 -15.57 -6.66 -17.08
N GLU A 138 -16.64 -5.88 -17.30
CA GLU A 138 -16.60 -4.72 -18.19
C GLU A 138 -17.28 -3.52 -17.55
N VAL A 139 -16.66 -2.36 -17.65
CA VAL A 139 -17.09 -1.11 -17.02
C VAL A 139 -17.24 -0.02 -18.08
N GLU A 140 -18.29 0.79 -17.95
CA GLU A 140 -18.53 1.93 -18.85
C GLU A 140 -17.59 3.09 -18.48
N VAL A 141 -16.98 3.74 -19.48
CA VAL A 141 -16.08 4.88 -19.26
C VAL A 141 -16.75 5.99 -18.47
N ALA A 142 -17.97 6.37 -18.85
CA ALA A 142 -18.78 7.33 -18.11
C ALA A 142 -19.12 6.92 -16.66
N ALA A 143 -18.93 5.65 -16.26
CA ALA A 143 -19.02 5.22 -14.86
C ALA A 143 -17.68 5.35 -14.11
N LEU A 144 -16.55 5.21 -14.81
CA LEU A 144 -15.21 5.46 -14.27
C LEU A 144 -14.97 6.96 -14.07
N GLU A 145 -15.28 7.80 -15.07
CA GLU A 145 -15.13 9.26 -14.99
C GLU A 145 -15.91 9.85 -13.81
N ARG A 146 -17.18 9.45 -13.64
CA ARG A 146 -18.03 9.86 -12.51
C ARG A 146 -17.44 9.47 -11.17
N GLU A 147 -16.89 8.24 -11.06
CA GLU A 147 -16.28 7.78 -9.82
C GLU A 147 -14.93 8.46 -9.54
N THR A 148 -14.08 8.66 -10.55
CA THR A 148 -12.84 9.46 -10.43
C THR A 148 -13.14 10.88 -9.97
N SER A 149 -14.18 11.52 -10.53
CA SER A 149 -14.63 12.86 -10.15
C SER A 149 -15.15 12.91 -8.71
N ARG A 150 -15.95 11.91 -8.29
CA ARG A 150 -16.43 11.77 -6.90
C ARG A 150 -15.24 11.58 -5.94
N ARG A 151 -14.31 10.70 -6.29
CA ARG A 151 -13.10 10.38 -5.52
C ARG A 151 -12.17 11.57 -5.33
N ARG A 152 -11.92 12.33 -6.40
CA ARG A 152 -11.14 13.58 -6.41
C ARG A 152 -11.74 14.55 -5.40
N ARG A 153 -13.01 14.92 -5.59
CA ARG A 153 -13.77 15.78 -4.67
C ARG A 153 -13.68 15.33 -3.20
N VAL A 154 -13.85 14.03 -2.92
CA VAL A 154 -13.79 13.50 -1.55
C VAL A 154 -12.40 13.65 -0.92
N LEU A 155 -11.31 13.56 -1.69
CA LEU A 155 -9.96 13.81 -1.18
C LEU A 155 -9.71 15.30 -0.95
N ASP A 156 -10.20 16.15 -1.84
CA ASP A 156 -10.02 17.61 -1.76
C ASP A 156 -10.89 18.21 -0.63
N GLU A 157 -12.02 17.59 -0.28
CA GLU A 157 -12.82 17.87 0.92
C GLU A 157 -12.15 17.39 2.24
N ILE A 158 -11.14 16.52 2.18
CA ILE A 158 -10.37 16.05 3.35
C ILE A 158 -9.11 16.90 3.58
N LEU A 159 -8.34 17.13 2.52
CA LEU A 159 -7.10 17.91 2.51
C LEU A 159 -6.82 18.33 1.06
N PRO A 160 -6.94 19.62 0.68
CA PRO A 160 -6.64 20.07 -0.69
C PRO A 160 -5.18 19.88 -1.11
N GLU A 161 -4.24 19.87 -0.16
CA GLU A 161 -2.81 19.80 -0.40
C GLU A 161 -2.37 18.41 -0.91
N LEU A 162 -1.76 18.38 -2.11
CA LEU A 162 -1.39 17.15 -2.82
C LEU A 162 -0.03 16.56 -2.38
N SER A 163 0.71 17.15 -1.45
CA SER A 163 2.10 16.74 -1.17
C SER A 163 2.19 15.28 -0.72
N VAL A 164 1.26 14.86 0.14
CA VAL A 164 1.17 13.50 0.70
C VAL A 164 0.68 12.44 -0.29
N ASP A 165 0.21 12.83 -1.48
CA ASP A 165 -0.16 11.90 -2.55
C ASP A 165 1.07 11.22 -3.18
N HIS A 166 2.21 11.91 -3.18
CA HIS A 166 3.41 11.51 -3.94
C HIS A 166 4.72 11.53 -3.13
N ALA A 167 4.78 12.30 -2.05
CA ALA A 167 5.96 12.34 -1.18
C ALA A 167 5.99 11.14 -0.20
N PRO A 168 7.17 10.75 0.30
CA PRO A 168 7.27 9.82 1.42
C PRO A 168 6.66 10.43 2.70
N VAL A 169 6.00 9.61 3.51
CA VAL A 169 5.28 10.05 4.71
C VAL A 169 5.91 9.55 6.01
N THR A 170 5.83 10.35 7.08
CA THR A 170 6.33 9.99 8.42
C THR A 170 5.44 10.50 9.56
N PRO A 171 5.30 9.77 10.68
CA PRO A 171 4.57 10.23 11.86
C PRO A 171 5.13 11.49 12.50
N VAL A 172 4.21 12.39 12.87
CA VAL A 172 4.52 13.59 13.65
C VAL A 172 4.91 13.18 15.07
N ARG A 173 6.17 13.43 15.45
CA ARG A 173 6.75 13.00 16.74
C ARG A 173 6.03 13.55 17.99
N ARG A 174 5.22 14.60 17.85
CA ARG A 174 4.41 15.23 18.89
C ARG A 174 3.06 15.62 18.30
N PRO A 175 2.04 14.73 18.29
CA PRO A 175 0.71 15.05 17.82
C PRO A 175 0.12 16.27 18.54
N PRO A 176 -0.74 17.08 17.88
CA PRO A 176 -1.35 18.27 18.47
C PRO A 176 -2.42 17.97 19.55
N VAL A 177 -2.67 16.70 19.86
CA VAL A 177 -3.76 16.22 20.72
C VAL A 177 -3.26 15.27 21.81
N GLN A 178 -3.89 15.31 22.99
CA GLN A 178 -3.52 14.46 24.14
C GLN A 178 -3.79 12.96 23.93
N ARG A 179 -4.68 12.60 23.01
CA ARG A 179 -5.06 11.23 22.69
C ARG A 179 -5.31 11.11 21.20
N VAL A 180 -4.84 10.02 20.61
CA VAL A 180 -5.10 9.65 19.22
C VAL A 180 -5.88 8.34 19.24
N VAL A 181 -6.92 8.24 18.42
CA VAL A 181 -7.67 6.99 18.18
C VAL A 181 -7.55 6.70 16.69
N LEU A 182 -7.05 5.51 16.35
CA LEU A 182 -6.81 5.09 14.97
C LEU A 182 -7.67 3.87 14.63
N THR A 183 -8.13 3.79 13.39
CA THR A 183 -8.64 2.53 12.81
C THR A 183 -7.48 1.54 12.60
N ALA A 184 -7.78 0.25 12.41
CA ALA A 184 -6.75 -0.75 12.09
C ALA A 184 -5.94 -0.37 10.83
N ALA A 185 -6.61 0.11 9.78
CA ALA A 185 -5.96 0.58 8.55
C ALA A 185 -5.05 1.80 8.79
N GLN A 186 -5.49 2.77 9.59
CA GLN A 186 -4.67 3.92 9.96
C GLN A 186 -3.46 3.51 10.82
N TRP A 187 -3.62 2.55 11.73
CA TRP A 187 -2.52 2.01 12.53
C TRP A 187 -1.46 1.31 11.66
N GLU A 188 -1.88 0.46 10.71
CA GLU A 188 -0.97 -0.16 9.73
C GLU A 188 -0.16 0.90 8.97
N LEU A 189 -0.82 1.95 8.45
CA LEU A 189 -0.16 3.03 7.74
C LEU A 189 0.85 3.79 8.63
N VAL A 190 0.47 4.15 9.86
CA VAL A 190 1.34 4.86 10.81
C VAL A 190 2.56 4.02 11.21
N VAL A 191 2.43 2.70 11.33
CA VAL A 191 3.53 1.79 11.66
C VAL A 191 4.52 1.60 10.48
N HIS A 192 4.05 1.70 9.24
CA HIS A 192 4.88 1.50 8.04
C HIS A 192 5.38 2.81 7.36
N ALA A 193 4.90 3.97 7.81
CA ALA A 193 5.33 5.30 7.39
C ALA A 193 6.72 5.68 7.94
N ASP A 194 7.77 5.10 7.36
CA ASP A 194 9.17 5.26 7.80
C ASP A 194 9.89 6.50 7.24
N GLY A 195 9.17 7.43 6.59
CA GLY A 195 9.76 8.56 5.88
C GLY A 195 10.49 8.17 4.59
N ARG A 196 10.28 6.94 4.09
CA ARG A 196 10.82 6.45 2.81
C ARG A 196 9.76 5.93 1.85
N ARG A 197 8.59 5.52 2.37
CA ARG A 197 7.44 5.04 1.59
C ARG A 197 6.45 6.16 1.26
N THR A 198 6.06 6.22 -0.01
CA THR A 198 4.93 7.00 -0.54
C THR A 198 3.59 6.30 -0.28
N ALA A 199 2.48 6.93 -0.65
CA ALA A 199 1.15 6.31 -0.67
C ALA A 199 1.11 5.01 -1.50
N ALA A 200 1.79 4.99 -2.66
CA ALA A 200 1.87 3.81 -3.53
C ALA A 200 2.65 2.67 -2.85
N ASP A 201 3.81 2.96 -2.27
CA ASP A 201 4.65 1.95 -1.58
C ASP A 201 3.92 1.31 -0.40
N LEU A 202 3.17 2.11 0.38
CA LEU A 202 2.34 1.61 1.48
C LEU A 202 1.18 0.75 0.96
N SER A 203 0.57 1.15 -0.14
CA SER A 203 -0.53 0.42 -0.77
C SER A 203 -0.11 -0.99 -1.22
N HIS A 204 1.00 -1.09 -1.98
CA HIS A 204 1.58 -2.37 -2.41
C HIS A 204 2.06 -3.22 -1.23
N LEU A 205 2.73 -2.62 -0.23
CA LEU A 205 3.21 -3.34 0.95
C LEU A 205 2.08 -3.96 1.78
N LEU A 206 0.95 -3.26 1.92
CA LEU A 206 -0.18 -3.68 2.75
C LEU A 206 -1.23 -4.50 1.98
N GLY A 207 -1.10 -4.66 0.65
CA GLY A 207 -2.10 -5.33 -0.17
C GLY A 207 -3.45 -4.60 -0.19
N ARG A 208 -3.44 -3.27 -0.10
CA ARG A 208 -4.64 -2.41 -0.02
C ARG A 208 -4.90 -1.71 -1.36
N PRO A 209 -6.11 -1.16 -1.60
CA PRO A 209 -6.33 -0.25 -2.73
C PRO A 209 -5.56 1.07 -2.52
N GLY A 210 -4.98 1.61 -3.59
CA GLY A 210 -4.23 2.87 -3.61
C GLY A 210 -5.09 4.08 -3.22
N TYR A 211 -6.32 4.19 -3.73
CA TYR A 211 -7.23 5.28 -3.36
C TYR A 211 -7.63 5.21 -1.88
N ALA A 212 -7.92 4.00 -1.38
CA ALA A 212 -8.27 3.81 0.03
C ALA A 212 -7.09 4.12 0.97
N THR A 213 -5.88 3.73 0.56
CA THR A 213 -4.63 4.09 1.24
C THR A 213 -4.44 5.60 1.26
N LEU A 214 -4.58 6.27 0.10
CA LEU A 214 -4.43 7.72 -0.04
C LEU A 214 -5.46 8.50 0.79
N GLN A 215 -6.71 8.04 0.81
CA GLN A 215 -7.78 8.67 1.61
C GLN A 215 -7.46 8.65 3.10
N GLU A 216 -6.93 7.54 3.63
CA GLU A 216 -6.51 7.47 5.04
C GLU A 216 -5.22 8.27 5.31
N LEU A 217 -4.30 8.36 4.35
CA LEU A 217 -3.11 9.22 4.48
C LEU A 217 -3.50 10.71 4.53
N ARG A 218 -4.37 11.21 3.64
CA ARG A 218 -4.89 12.58 3.73
C ARG A 218 -5.63 12.84 5.04
N ARG A 219 -6.43 11.89 5.54
CA ARG A 219 -7.11 11.98 6.86
C ARG A 219 -6.11 12.10 8.02
N LEU A 220 -5.05 11.30 8.01
CA LEU A 220 -4.00 11.33 9.04
C LEU A 220 -3.18 12.62 9.00
N SER A 221 -2.91 13.16 7.81
CA SER A 221 -2.18 14.42 7.63
C SER A 221 -3.03 15.63 8.03
N ALA A 222 -4.31 15.66 7.64
CA ALA A 222 -5.27 16.69 8.10
C ALA A 222 -5.46 16.69 9.63
N ALA A 223 -5.30 15.54 10.29
CA ALA A 223 -5.31 15.41 11.74
C ALA A 223 -3.96 15.78 12.42
N GLY A 224 -2.93 16.16 11.67
CA GLY A 224 -1.59 16.47 12.18
C GLY A 224 -0.85 15.26 12.75
N LEU A 225 -1.13 14.06 12.25
CA LEU A 225 -0.56 12.79 12.72
C LEU A 225 0.51 12.25 11.77
N LEU A 226 0.36 12.49 10.47
CA LEU A 226 1.39 12.31 9.45
C LEU A 226 1.80 13.68 8.87
N ARG A 227 2.96 13.68 8.23
CA ARG A 227 3.44 14.72 7.33
C ARG A 227 4.24 14.06 6.20
N ASP A 228 4.48 14.79 5.11
CA ASP A 228 5.51 14.38 4.16
C ASP A 228 6.93 14.67 4.68
N THR A 229 7.94 14.15 3.96
CA THR A 229 9.36 14.41 4.20
C THR A 229 10.02 15.22 3.08
N MET A 230 9.24 15.90 2.24
CA MET A 230 9.74 16.84 1.24
C MET A 230 9.84 18.25 1.81
N GLU A 231 8.95 18.61 2.75
CA GLU A 231 9.18 19.74 3.64
C GLU A 231 10.31 19.41 4.64
N PRO A 232 11.42 20.18 4.66
CA PRO A 232 12.51 19.95 5.61
C PRO A 232 12.05 20.26 7.04
N ASP A 233 12.55 19.50 8.03
CA ASP A 233 12.28 19.77 9.44
C ASP A 233 12.54 21.26 9.75
N PRO A 234 11.54 22.04 10.23
CA PRO A 234 11.79 23.41 10.66
C PRO A 234 12.88 23.36 11.74
N PRO A 235 13.92 24.23 11.67
CA PRO A 235 15.12 24.08 12.47
C PRO A 235 14.73 24.01 13.94
N SER A 236 14.97 22.83 14.53
CA SER A 236 14.59 22.55 15.92
C SER A 236 15.17 23.65 16.79
N SER A 237 14.30 24.46 17.38
CA SER A 237 14.67 25.59 18.23
C SER A 237 15.17 25.09 19.59
N GLY A 238 16.26 24.30 19.54
CA GLY A 238 17.12 24.09 20.68
C GLY A 238 17.62 25.46 21.12
N GLY A 239 17.27 25.84 22.34
CA GLY A 239 17.76 27.07 22.92
C GLY A 239 19.26 26.93 23.18
N GLU A 240 20.08 27.30 22.19
CA GLU A 240 21.49 27.63 22.41
C GLU A 240 21.55 28.90 23.27
N SER A 241 21.33 28.69 24.57
CA SER A 241 21.70 29.65 25.58
C SER A 241 23.22 29.76 25.55
N SER A 242 23.72 30.81 24.90
CA SER A 242 25.13 31.21 24.95
C SER A 242 25.52 31.74 26.33
N GLY A 243 25.36 30.89 27.35
CA GLY A 243 26.01 31.03 28.64
C GLY A 243 27.43 30.49 28.51
N GLU A 244 28.41 31.37 28.61
CA GLU A 244 29.83 30.99 28.56
C GLU A 244 30.15 29.97 29.67
N PRO A 245 30.97 28.94 29.40
CA PRO A 245 31.48 28.04 30.42
C PRO A 245 32.55 28.76 31.26
N SER A 246 32.11 29.64 32.16
CA SER A 246 32.98 30.32 33.11
C SER A 246 33.61 29.29 34.06
N ALA A 247 34.90 29.05 33.87
CA ALA A 247 35.63 27.99 34.55
C ALA A 247 35.82 28.32 36.04
N VAL A 248 35.18 27.53 36.91
CA VAL A 248 35.44 27.57 38.35
C VAL A 248 36.79 26.90 38.62
N ASP A 249 37.84 27.70 38.89
CA ASP A 249 39.19 27.22 39.21
C ASP A 249 39.17 26.43 40.54
N ILE A 250 39.54 25.15 40.50
CA ILE A 250 39.64 24.30 41.69
C ILE A 250 41.11 24.19 42.08
N ARG A 251 41.51 24.89 43.14
CA ARG A 251 42.81 24.77 43.80
C ARG A 251 42.63 24.50 45.30
N SER A 252 43.30 23.47 45.80
CA SER A 252 43.40 23.09 47.22
C SER A 252 44.19 24.14 48.03
N ALA A 253 44.19 24.22 49.37
CA ALA A 253 43.66 23.37 50.44
C ALA A 253 43.21 24.27 51.65
N GLU A 254 43.11 23.93 52.94
CA GLU A 254 43.43 22.76 53.81
C GLU A 254 42.46 22.74 55.04
N PRO A 255 42.46 21.73 55.95
CA PRO A 255 41.44 21.54 56.99
C PRO A 255 41.78 22.14 58.37
N PRO A 256 40.80 22.21 59.29
CA PRO A 256 40.92 21.46 60.56
C PRO A 256 39.55 20.99 61.13
N PRO A 257 39.49 20.36 62.32
CA PRO A 257 40.22 19.17 62.78
C PRO A 257 39.25 18.02 63.18
N ALA A 258 39.79 16.87 63.59
CA ALA A 258 38.98 15.68 63.90
C ALA A 258 38.40 15.64 65.33
N GLY A 259 37.15 15.16 65.44
CA GLY A 259 36.53 14.70 66.68
C GLY A 259 35.08 14.22 66.42
N GLY A 260 34.65 13.00 66.78
CA GLY A 260 35.42 11.86 67.30
C GLY A 260 34.68 11.03 68.34
N ASP A 261 33.70 10.21 67.95
CA ASP A 261 33.30 9.04 68.76
C ASP A 261 32.72 7.88 67.93
N LYS A 262 32.42 6.74 68.60
CA LYS A 262 32.34 5.39 68.00
C LYS A 262 30.92 4.81 67.97
N SER A 263 30.62 4.05 66.90
CA SER A 263 29.84 2.77 66.88
C SER A 263 29.63 2.37 65.41
N SER A 264 30.30 1.42 64.77
CA SER A 264 30.36 -0.04 64.99
C SER A 264 29.01 -0.74 65.22
N ILE A 265 28.33 -1.10 64.12
CA ILE A 265 27.57 -2.37 63.99
C ILE A 265 27.97 -3.01 62.65
N SER A 266 28.15 -4.33 62.62
CA SER A 266 28.33 -5.11 61.39
C SER A 266 27.22 -6.16 61.29
N THR A 267 26.70 -6.41 60.07
CA THR A 267 25.92 -7.62 59.79
C THR A 267 26.32 -8.22 58.44
N THR A 268 26.59 -9.51 58.48
CA THR A 268 27.03 -10.41 57.42
C THR A 268 26.05 -10.63 56.25
N ALA A 269 26.62 -10.87 55.07
CA ALA A 269 26.48 -12.08 54.21
C ALA A 269 25.29 -13.08 54.43
N ALA A 270 24.83 -13.87 53.45
CA ALA A 270 25.01 -13.88 51.98
C ALA A 270 24.12 -14.96 51.32
N ILE A 271 23.95 -14.86 49.99
CA ILE A 271 23.73 -15.93 48.98
C ILE A 271 23.12 -17.29 49.45
N ARG A 272 22.02 -17.71 48.79
CA ARG A 272 21.87 -19.13 48.41
C ARG A 272 21.24 -19.32 47.03
N ARG A 273 21.85 -20.19 46.21
CA ARG A 273 21.35 -20.63 44.89
C ARG A 273 20.65 -21.99 45.01
N GLN A 274 19.59 -22.20 44.22
CA GLN A 274 19.20 -23.48 43.60
C GLN A 274 18.54 -23.14 42.24
N GLY A 275 18.56 -23.97 41.18
CA GLY A 275 19.15 -25.31 41.04
C GLY A 275 18.20 -26.28 40.32
N GLY A 276 18.04 -26.16 38.99
CA GLY A 276 17.18 -27.07 38.21
C GLY A 276 17.88 -28.36 37.75
N PRO A 277 17.16 -29.27 37.06
CA PRO A 277 17.82 -29.99 35.97
C PRO A 277 16.95 -30.34 34.72
N ARG A 278 17.56 -30.07 33.55
CA ARG A 278 17.64 -30.90 32.31
C ARG A 278 16.41 -31.32 31.47
N ARG A 279 16.63 -31.22 30.15
CA ARG A 279 15.85 -31.79 29.02
C ARG A 279 16.17 -33.28 28.76
N PRO A 280 15.32 -33.99 27.97
CA PRO A 280 15.71 -35.03 27.01
C PRO A 280 15.98 -34.46 25.59
N ARG A 281 16.34 -35.31 24.61
CA ARG A 281 16.69 -34.96 23.21
C ARG A 281 16.12 -35.99 22.21
N HIS A 282 16.19 -35.64 20.91
CA HIS A 282 15.87 -36.46 19.72
C HIS A 282 14.36 -36.62 19.43
N ALA A 283 13.90 -36.80 18.19
CA ALA A 283 14.61 -36.98 16.91
C ALA A 283 14.08 -36.05 15.80
N ALA A 284 14.61 -36.16 14.57
CA ALA A 284 14.19 -35.39 13.39
C ALA A 284 13.70 -36.33 12.26
N PRO A 285 12.74 -35.91 11.42
CA PRO A 285 12.30 -36.67 10.25
C PRO A 285 13.13 -36.34 8.98
N GLN A 286 13.22 -37.33 8.08
CA GLN A 286 13.71 -37.21 6.70
C GLN A 286 12.51 -37.06 5.73
N PRO A 287 12.70 -36.60 4.47
CA PRO A 287 11.59 -36.24 3.58
C PRO A 287 10.90 -37.45 2.93
N GLY A 288 9.66 -37.25 2.51
CA GLY A 288 8.88 -38.22 1.74
C GLY A 288 7.86 -37.55 0.81
N SER A 289 7.68 -38.16 -0.35
CA SER A 289 6.66 -37.90 -1.39
C SER A 289 6.32 -39.26 -2.02
N PRO A 290 5.19 -39.46 -2.74
CA PRO A 290 4.26 -38.45 -3.26
C PRO A 290 2.78 -38.69 -2.85
N ASP A 291 1.90 -37.98 -3.54
CA ASP A 291 0.45 -38.19 -3.71
C ASP A 291 -0.49 -38.16 -2.49
N GLY A 292 -1.53 -37.33 -2.64
CA GLY A 292 -2.55 -37.07 -1.62
C GLY A 292 -3.48 -35.96 -2.05
N ALA A 293 -4.29 -36.20 -3.09
CA ALA A 293 -5.20 -35.19 -3.64
C ALA A 293 -6.29 -34.80 -2.62
N GLY A 294 -6.12 -33.65 -1.98
CA GLY A 294 -7.01 -33.09 -0.96
C GLY A 294 -7.45 -31.68 -1.32
N SER A 295 -8.16 -31.53 -2.44
CA SER A 295 -8.76 -30.23 -2.81
C SER A 295 -9.95 -29.95 -1.90
N LEU A 296 -9.69 -29.30 -0.76
CA LEU A 296 -10.75 -28.67 0.03
C LEU A 296 -11.40 -27.59 -0.84
N PRO A 297 -12.75 -27.49 -0.88
CA PRO A 297 -13.40 -26.37 -1.54
C PRO A 297 -12.94 -25.08 -0.85
N ALA A 298 -12.42 -24.14 -1.63
CA ALA A 298 -12.01 -22.84 -1.13
C ALA A 298 -13.24 -22.05 -0.63
N THR A 299 -13.56 -22.21 0.65
CA THR A 299 -14.41 -21.25 1.36
C THR A 299 -13.78 -19.86 1.22
N PRO A 300 -14.55 -18.81 0.90
CA PRO A 300 -13.98 -17.48 0.76
C PRO A 300 -13.20 -17.05 2.01
N ASP A 301 -12.12 -16.27 1.85
CA ASP A 301 -11.65 -15.45 2.95
C ASP A 301 -12.68 -14.33 3.14
N ASP A 302 -13.60 -14.50 4.09
CA ASP A 302 -14.59 -13.49 4.44
C ASP A 302 -13.92 -12.16 4.81
N ALA A 303 -12.69 -12.16 5.34
CA ALA A 303 -11.96 -10.93 5.60
C ALA A 303 -11.45 -10.26 4.32
N PHE A 304 -11.12 -11.02 3.26
CA PHE A 304 -10.83 -10.46 1.93
C PHE A 304 -12.09 -9.94 1.28
N LEU A 305 -13.17 -10.72 1.26
CA LEU A 305 -14.43 -10.28 0.68
C LEU A 305 -15.02 -9.08 1.44
N ASP A 306 -14.88 -8.97 2.75
CA ASP A 306 -15.29 -7.76 3.49
C ASP A 306 -14.30 -6.60 3.37
N ARG A 307 -12.99 -6.83 3.13
CA ARG A 307 -12.07 -5.74 2.71
C ARG A 307 -12.47 -5.17 1.35
N VAL A 308 -12.72 -6.03 0.36
CA VAL A 308 -13.18 -5.62 -0.98
C VAL A 308 -14.57 -5.00 -0.92
N ARG A 309 -15.52 -5.59 -0.18
CA ARG A 309 -16.87 -5.04 0.03
C ARG A 309 -16.85 -3.74 0.82
N ALA A 310 -15.92 -3.52 1.75
CA ALA A 310 -15.74 -2.24 2.44
C ALA A 310 -15.20 -1.16 1.49
N ALA A 311 -14.19 -1.49 0.67
CA ALA A 311 -13.71 -0.61 -0.39
C ALA A 311 -14.83 -0.26 -1.38
N LEU A 312 -15.60 -1.25 -1.86
CA LEU A 312 -16.76 -1.07 -2.73
C LEU A 312 -17.93 -0.32 -2.05
N LYS A 313 -18.09 -0.41 -0.73
CA LYS A 313 -19.06 0.39 0.04
C LYS A 313 -18.63 1.85 0.18
N ALA A 314 -17.33 2.14 0.23
CA ALA A 314 -16.81 3.51 0.15
C ALA A 314 -16.95 4.13 -1.26
N LEU A 315 -17.43 3.36 -2.24
CA LEU A 315 -17.81 3.83 -3.58
C LEU A 315 -19.29 4.25 -3.68
N ARG A 316 -20.01 4.25 -2.56
CA ARG A 316 -21.37 4.80 -2.41
C ARG A 316 -21.35 6.07 -1.57
#